data_AF-A0A4R9LQ58-F1
#
_entry.id   AF-A0A4R9LQ58-F1
#
_cell.length_a   1.000
_cell.length_b   1.000
_cell.length_c   1.000
_cell.angle_alpha   90.00
_cell.angle_beta   90.00
_cell.angle_gamma   90.00
#
_symmetry.space_group_name_H-M   'P 1'
#
loop_
_entity.id
_entity.type
_entity.pdbx_description
1 polymer ?
#
loop_
_entity_poly.entity_id
_entity_poly.type
_entity_poly.pdbx_seq_one_letter_code
_entity_poly.pdbx_strand_id
1 'polypeptide(L)'
;MEASQGPDWDVHIFFTPDYLETGNEKQRSLHSDLSNHKIISKLSGFYPLIAGTIPLGIDTENSDVDILTYHNNQNHLIKIAYAKFRHYFNFSYETKDFDGEPSVKVSFQTSLFSYEIFSQKIKPENQKGFLHMVAEKRFLDLADADFKNQIIEKKKQGMKTEPAFCEVLGQKGDPYQILLDLGRSSDETLKEILKSNHFKLK
;
A
#
# COMPACT_ATOMS: atom_id res chain seq x y z
N MET A 1 29.47 15.92 -6.36
CA MET A 1 28.19 15.35 -6.79
C MET A 1 27.36 15.18 -5.53
N GLU A 2 26.58 16.20 -5.20
CA GLU A 2 25.68 16.18 -4.05
C GLU A 2 24.54 15.21 -4.37
N ALA A 3 24.36 14.21 -3.52
CA ALA A 3 23.16 13.40 -3.50
C ALA A 3 22.00 14.36 -3.19
N SER A 4 21.08 14.54 -4.14
CA SER A 4 19.86 15.29 -3.90
C SER A 4 19.14 14.62 -2.73
N GLN A 5 19.10 15.29 -1.59
CA GLN A 5 18.18 14.92 -0.52
C GLN A 5 16.77 15.03 -1.10
N GLY A 6 16.13 13.88 -1.34
CA GLY A 6 14.72 13.84 -1.69
C GLY A 6 13.89 14.50 -0.59
N PRO A 7 12.64 14.88 -0.88
CA PRO A 7 11.78 15.53 0.11
C PRO A 7 11.71 14.69 1.38
N ASP A 8 11.90 15.35 2.53
CA ASP A 8 11.90 14.82 3.90
C ASP A 8 10.47 14.44 4.31
N TRP A 9 9.84 13.57 3.52
CA TRP A 9 8.53 13.02 3.80
C TRP A 9 8.69 11.86 4.79
N ASP A 10 8.19 12.04 6.01
CA ASP A 10 8.28 11.03 7.05
C ASP A 10 7.37 9.82 6.75
N VAL A 11 7.94 8.80 6.10
CA VAL A 11 7.28 7.51 5.86
C VAL A 11 7.24 6.62 7.09
N HIS A 12 7.96 6.96 8.18
CA HIS A 12 8.09 6.10 9.35
C HIS A 12 6.75 5.88 10.07
N ILE A 13 5.79 6.79 9.88
CA ILE A 13 4.41 6.60 10.35
C ILE A 13 3.81 5.27 9.88
N PHE A 14 4.20 4.75 8.72
CA PHE A 14 3.68 3.50 8.17
C PHE A 14 4.42 2.25 8.61
N PHE A 15 5.51 2.37 9.39
CA PHE A 15 6.33 1.21 9.78
C PHE A 15 5.69 0.39 10.90
N THR A 16 4.73 0.96 11.62
CA THR A 16 3.86 0.25 12.56
C THR A 16 2.40 0.50 12.17
N PRO A 17 1.47 -0.40 12.52
CA PRO A 17 0.04 -0.19 12.24
C PRO A 17 -0.62 0.85 13.16
N ASP A 18 0.12 1.46 14.10
CA ASP A 18 -0.45 2.28 15.19
C ASP A 18 -1.24 3.49 14.68
N TYR A 19 -0.85 4.05 13.52
CA TYR A 19 -1.59 5.16 12.88
C TYR A 19 -3.05 4.81 12.53
N LEU A 20 -3.38 3.52 12.42
CA LEU A 20 -4.74 3.05 12.15
C LEU A 20 -5.67 3.25 13.35
N GLU A 21 -5.15 3.34 14.59
CA GLU A 21 -5.93 3.52 15.82
C GLU A 21 -6.72 4.84 15.84
N THR A 22 -6.16 5.87 15.22
CA THR A 22 -6.78 7.21 15.13
C THR A 22 -7.40 7.47 13.76
N GLY A 23 -7.40 6.47 12.88
CA GLY A 23 -7.94 6.55 11.54
C GLY A 23 -9.47 6.57 11.48
N ASN A 24 -10.02 6.40 10.28
CA ASN A 24 -11.46 6.21 10.06
C ASN A 24 -11.97 4.89 10.67
N GLU A 25 -13.28 4.66 10.62
CA GLU A 25 -13.90 3.47 11.21
C GLU A 25 -13.28 2.15 10.71
N LYS A 26 -13.04 2.02 9.41
CA LYS A 26 -12.46 0.81 8.82
C LYS A 26 -10.99 0.63 9.21
N GLN A 27 -10.22 1.71 9.31
CA GLN A 27 -8.84 1.68 9.80
C GLN A 27 -8.77 1.21 11.26
N ARG A 28 -9.62 1.74 12.15
CA ARG A 28 -9.67 1.30 13.55
C ARG A 28 -10.15 -0.15 13.70
N SER A 29 -11.08 -0.56 12.84
CA SER A 29 -11.52 -1.95 12.75
C SER A 29 -10.37 -2.86 12.31
N LEU A 30 -9.61 -2.48 11.28
CA LEU A 30 -8.43 -3.20 10.83
C LEU A 30 -7.38 -3.29 11.93
N HIS A 31 -7.11 -2.19 12.64
CA HIS A 31 -6.17 -2.20 13.77
C HIS A 31 -6.56 -3.24 14.84
N SER A 32 -7.85 -3.31 15.17
CA SER A 32 -8.39 -4.27 16.13
C SER A 32 -8.26 -5.70 15.61
N ASP A 33 -8.59 -5.95 14.35
CA ASP A 33 -8.50 -7.27 13.71
C ASP A 33 -7.05 -7.79 13.67
N LEU A 34 -6.10 -6.94 13.26
CA LEU A 34 -4.66 -7.24 13.25
C LEU A 34 -4.15 -7.64 14.64
N SER A 35 -4.55 -6.90 15.67
CA SER A 35 -4.20 -7.15 17.07
C SER A 35 -4.81 -8.45 17.61
N ASN A 36 -6.12 -8.65 17.41
CA ASN A 36 -6.85 -9.84 17.85
C ASN A 36 -6.28 -11.13 17.25
N HIS A 37 -5.95 -11.08 15.96
CA HIS A 37 -5.37 -12.21 15.24
C HIS A 37 -3.84 -12.25 15.29
N LYS A 38 -3.20 -11.27 15.93
CA LYS A 38 -1.74 -11.17 16.10
C LYS A 38 -0.98 -11.23 14.77
N ILE A 39 -1.56 -10.71 13.69
CA ILE A 39 -1.09 -10.92 12.30
C ILE A 39 0.32 -10.37 12.10
N ILE A 40 0.54 -9.09 12.44
CA ILE A 40 1.87 -8.45 12.33
C ILE A 40 2.91 -9.19 13.18
N SER A 41 2.59 -9.55 14.42
CA SER A 41 3.53 -10.27 15.29
C SER A 41 3.91 -11.67 14.78
N LYS A 42 2.98 -12.37 14.10
CA LYS A 42 3.26 -13.68 13.47
C LYS A 42 4.23 -13.56 12.28
N LEU A 43 4.34 -12.36 11.71
CA LEU A 43 5.17 -12.05 10.55
C LEU A 43 6.45 -11.28 10.91
N SER A 44 6.69 -10.94 12.17
CA SER A 44 7.76 -10.01 12.60
C SER A 44 9.15 -10.34 12.05
N GLY A 45 9.51 -11.62 11.90
CA GLY A 45 10.77 -12.06 11.31
C GLY A 45 10.93 -11.79 9.80
N PHE A 46 9.88 -11.28 9.14
CA PHE A 46 9.81 -10.95 7.72
C PHE A 46 9.55 -9.46 7.48
N TYR A 47 9.70 -8.61 8.52
CA TYR A 47 9.54 -7.15 8.44
C TYR A 47 8.19 -6.74 7.82
N PRO A 48 7.05 -7.12 8.41
CA PRO A 48 5.74 -6.85 7.81
C PRO A 48 5.44 -5.36 7.78
N LEU A 49 4.95 -4.87 6.65
CA LEU A 49 4.50 -3.49 6.47
C LEU A 49 3.14 -3.50 5.76
N ILE A 50 2.18 -2.73 6.26
CA ILE A 50 0.86 -2.61 5.64
C ILE A 50 0.93 -1.61 4.49
N ALA A 51 0.46 -2.03 3.32
CA ALA A 51 0.42 -1.21 2.12
C ALA A 51 -1.01 -1.08 1.58
N GLY A 52 -1.13 -0.45 0.42
CA GLY A 52 -2.38 -0.33 -0.30
C GLY A 52 -3.29 0.77 0.24
N THR A 53 -4.59 0.58 0.08
CA THR A 53 -5.52 1.73 0.05
C THR A 53 -6.25 2.00 1.35
N ILE A 54 -6.34 0.99 2.23
CA ILE A 54 -6.91 1.14 3.57
C ILE A 54 -6.06 2.10 4.43
N PRO A 55 -4.71 2.02 4.45
CA PRO A 55 -3.87 3.03 5.10
C PRO A 55 -4.15 4.48 4.69
N LEU A 56 -4.53 4.68 3.43
CA LEU A 56 -4.80 5.99 2.84
C LEU A 56 -6.27 6.43 3.01
N GLY A 57 -7.14 5.52 3.44
CA GLY A 57 -8.59 5.73 3.54
C GLY A 57 -9.23 6.10 2.20
N ILE A 58 -8.71 5.51 1.11
CA ILE A 58 -9.29 5.56 -0.25
C ILE A 58 -9.65 4.14 -0.74
N ASP A 59 -9.84 3.23 0.21
CA ASP A 59 -10.27 1.87 -0.05
C ASP A 59 -11.75 1.80 -0.43
N THR A 60 -12.14 0.64 -0.93
CA THR A 60 -13.52 0.26 -1.22
C THR A 60 -13.92 -0.90 -0.33
N GLU A 61 -15.21 -1.27 -0.31
CA GLU A 61 -15.71 -2.42 0.46
C GLU A 61 -14.95 -3.73 0.14
N ASN A 62 -14.53 -3.89 -1.12
CA ASN A 62 -13.83 -5.07 -1.61
C ASN A 62 -12.29 -4.97 -1.54
N SER A 63 -11.75 -3.92 -0.93
CA SER A 63 -10.29 -3.78 -0.82
C SER A 63 -9.72 -4.76 0.21
N ASP A 64 -8.71 -5.52 -0.21
CA ASP A 64 -7.95 -6.39 0.65
C ASP A 64 -7.00 -5.58 1.57
N VAL A 65 -6.48 -6.25 2.61
CA VAL A 65 -5.39 -5.77 3.44
C VAL A 65 -4.08 -6.30 2.87
N ASP A 66 -3.31 -5.42 2.25
CA ASP A 66 -2.01 -5.76 1.71
C ASP A 66 -0.92 -5.69 2.79
N ILE A 67 -0.16 -6.77 2.96
CA ILE A 67 1.00 -6.83 3.85
C ILE A 67 2.23 -7.20 3.03
N LEU A 68 3.14 -6.25 2.89
CA LEU A 68 4.43 -6.45 2.26
C LEU A 68 5.42 -7.02 3.26
N THR A 69 6.20 -8.00 2.82
CA THR A 69 7.20 -8.67 3.66
C THR A 69 8.48 -8.94 2.87
N TYR A 70 9.59 -9.07 3.58
CA TYR A 70 10.85 -9.54 3.03
C TYR A 70 11.08 -11.02 3.34
N HIS A 71 11.51 -11.79 2.35
CA HIS A 71 12.04 -13.13 2.58
C HIS A 71 13.42 -13.31 1.95
N ASN A 72 14.29 -14.07 2.62
CA ASN A 72 15.53 -14.57 2.02
C ASN A 72 15.38 -16.02 1.50
N ASN A 73 14.30 -16.70 1.88
CA ASN A 73 13.98 -18.07 1.46
C ASN A 73 12.46 -18.24 1.38
N GLN A 74 11.93 -18.46 0.18
CA GLN A 74 10.50 -18.62 -0.07
C GLN A 74 9.89 -19.78 0.73
N ASN A 75 10.57 -20.93 0.75
CA ASN A 75 10.08 -22.12 1.46
C ASN A 75 10.00 -21.88 2.97
N HIS A 76 10.88 -21.04 3.53
CA HIS A 76 10.78 -20.66 4.94
C HIS A 76 9.52 -19.83 5.20
N LEU A 77 9.26 -18.80 4.39
CA LEU A 77 8.04 -18.00 4.51
C LEU A 77 6.79 -18.87 4.35
N ILE A 78 6.73 -19.71 3.31
CA ILE A 78 5.57 -20.58 3.05
C ILE A 78 5.30 -21.51 4.24
N LYS A 79 6.35 -22.11 4.84
CA LYS A 79 6.21 -22.93 6.04
C LYS A 79 5.65 -22.15 7.22
N ILE A 80 6.14 -20.93 7.45
CA ILE A 80 5.61 -20.06 8.52
C ILE A 80 4.16 -19.69 8.21
N ALA A 81 3.86 -19.23 7.00
CA ALA A 81 2.53 -18.83 6.59
C ALA A 81 1.53 -20.00 6.75
N TYR A 82 1.90 -21.19 6.29
CA TYR A 82 1.11 -22.40 6.48
C TYR A 82 0.90 -22.72 7.96
N ALA A 83 1.94 -22.68 8.78
CA ALA A 83 1.82 -22.96 10.22
C ALA A 83 0.95 -21.92 10.95
N LYS A 84 0.99 -20.65 10.54
CA LYS A 84 0.34 -19.55 11.25
C LYS A 84 -1.04 -19.20 10.74
N PHE A 85 -1.36 -19.48 9.47
CA PHE A 85 -2.57 -18.99 8.82
C PHE A 85 -3.45 -20.06 8.13
N ARG A 86 -3.02 -21.33 8.01
CA ARG A 86 -3.82 -22.37 7.32
C ARG A 86 -5.22 -22.63 7.85
N HIS A 87 -5.51 -22.19 9.08
CA HIS A 87 -6.79 -22.40 9.74
C HIS A 87 -7.82 -21.30 9.44
N TYR A 88 -7.39 -20.22 8.77
CA TYR A 88 -8.28 -19.16 8.32
C TYR A 88 -9.02 -19.58 7.04
N PHE A 89 -10.15 -18.93 6.79
CA PHE A 89 -10.92 -19.14 5.57
C PHE A 89 -10.10 -18.77 4.34
N ASN A 90 -10.32 -19.51 3.25
CA ASN A 90 -9.72 -19.26 1.94
C ASN A 90 -8.19 -19.16 1.97
N PHE A 91 -7.53 -19.81 2.94
CA PHE A 91 -6.07 -19.87 2.99
C PHE A 91 -5.53 -20.50 1.71
N SER A 92 -4.66 -19.78 1.02
CA SER A 92 -3.95 -20.24 -0.16
C SER A 92 -2.61 -19.54 -0.27
N TYR A 93 -1.70 -20.11 -1.06
CA TYR A 93 -0.48 -19.42 -1.45
C TYR A 93 -0.12 -19.78 -2.89
N GLU A 94 0.58 -18.87 -3.54
CA GLU A 94 1.18 -19.07 -4.86
C GLU A 94 2.60 -18.50 -4.88
N THR A 95 3.42 -19.08 -5.75
CA THR A 95 4.75 -18.55 -6.06
C THR A 95 4.74 -18.08 -7.51
N LYS A 96 5.21 -16.86 -7.74
CA LYS A 96 5.29 -16.27 -9.09
C LYS A 96 6.56 -15.44 -9.21
N ASP A 97 7.02 -15.24 -10.43
CA ASP A 97 8.00 -14.20 -10.72
C ASP A 97 7.27 -12.86 -10.89
N PHE A 98 7.82 -11.80 -10.30
CA PHE A 98 7.31 -10.44 -10.49
C PHE A 98 8.50 -9.52 -10.78
N ASP A 99 8.59 -9.03 -12.02
CA ASP A 99 9.69 -8.21 -12.51
C ASP A 99 11.09 -8.85 -12.34
N GLY A 100 11.20 -10.16 -12.54
CA GLY A 100 12.45 -10.92 -12.38
C GLY A 100 12.76 -11.29 -10.94
N GLU A 101 11.87 -10.98 -9.99
CA GLU A 101 12.03 -11.31 -8.58
C GLU A 101 11.08 -12.44 -8.17
N PRO A 102 11.62 -13.60 -7.74
CA PRO A 102 10.82 -14.67 -7.19
C PRO A 102 10.01 -14.20 -5.98
N SER A 103 8.70 -14.30 -6.09
CA SER A 103 7.75 -13.74 -5.14
C SER A 103 6.82 -14.83 -4.58
N VAL A 104 6.37 -14.63 -3.34
CA VAL A 104 5.34 -15.45 -2.69
C VAL A 104 4.16 -14.56 -2.39
N LYS A 105 2.96 -15.04 -2.73
CA LYS A 105 1.70 -14.42 -2.34
C LYS A 105 0.92 -15.39 -1.48
N VAL A 106 0.45 -14.96 -0.32
CA VAL A 106 -0.39 -15.76 0.58
C VAL A 106 -1.68 -15.01 0.80
N SER A 107 -2.82 -15.67 0.62
CA SER A 107 -4.13 -15.08 0.82
C SER A 107 -4.88 -15.85 1.90
N PHE A 108 -5.61 -15.15 2.77
CA PHE A 108 -6.50 -15.74 3.78
C PHE A 108 -7.52 -14.70 4.27
N GLN A 109 -8.52 -15.13 5.02
CA GLN A 109 -9.58 -14.22 5.49
C GLN A 109 -9.92 -14.44 6.96
N THR A 110 -10.10 -13.33 7.69
CA THR A 110 -10.78 -13.31 8.98
C THR A 110 -12.28 -13.11 8.76
N SER A 111 -13.06 -12.96 9.82
CA SER A 111 -14.49 -12.61 9.67
C SER A 111 -14.70 -11.18 9.16
N LEU A 112 -13.68 -10.33 9.19
CA LEU A 112 -13.79 -8.90 8.87
C LEU A 112 -13.00 -8.49 7.64
N PHE A 113 -11.84 -9.12 7.39
CA PHE A 113 -10.93 -8.69 6.34
C PHE A 113 -10.37 -9.85 5.53
N SER A 114 -10.20 -9.59 4.24
CA SER A 114 -9.30 -10.36 3.37
C SER A 114 -7.89 -9.84 3.51
N TYR A 115 -6.92 -10.75 3.63
CA TYR A 115 -5.52 -10.44 3.74
C TYR A 115 -4.75 -11.02 2.56
N GLU A 116 -3.85 -10.22 2.00
CA GLU A 116 -2.84 -10.64 1.04
C GLU A 116 -1.44 -10.31 1.60
N ILE A 117 -0.65 -11.35 1.87
CA ILE A 117 0.77 -11.19 2.18
C ILE A 117 1.54 -11.34 0.88
N PHE A 118 2.20 -10.27 0.45
CA PHE A 118 3.12 -10.29 -0.67
C PHE A 118 4.56 -10.25 -0.16
N SER A 119 5.42 -11.08 -0.73
CA SER A 119 6.80 -11.21 -0.26
C SER A 119 7.79 -11.36 -1.38
N GLN A 120 8.91 -10.65 -1.24
CA GLN A 120 10.05 -10.65 -2.17
C GLN A 120 11.37 -10.64 -1.40
N LYS A 121 12.47 -10.84 -2.12
CA LYS A 121 13.83 -10.57 -1.62
C LYS A 121 14.18 -9.07 -1.63
N ILE A 122 13.17 -8.21 -1.60
CA ILE A 122 13.26 -6.76 -1.52
C ILE A 122 12.64 -6.34 -0.18
N LYS A 123 13.30 -5.44 0.55
CA LYS A 123 12.72 -4.93 1.80
C LYS A 123 11.38 -4.21 1.53
N PRO A 124 10.36 -4.37 2.39
CA PRO A 124 9.02 -3.85 2.15
C PRO A 124 8.97 -2.36 1.78
N GLU A 125 9.78 -1.53 2.45
CA GLU A 125 9.87 -0.10 2.21
C GLU A 125 10.43 0.27 0.82
N ASN A 126 11.01 -0.70 0.11
CA ASN A 126 11.53 -0.55 -1.25
C ASN A 126 10.70 -1.33 -2.30
N GLN A 127 9.66 -2.04 -1.88
CA GLN A 127 8.78 -2.75 -2.82
C GLN A 127 7.84 -1.76 -3.50
N LYS A 128 7.52 -2.02 -4.78
CA LYS A 128 6.70 -1.11 -5.61
C LYS A 128 5.37 -0.73 -4.94
N GLY A 129 4.67 -1.69 -4.33
CA GLY A 129 3.41 -1.41 -3.63
C GLY A 129 3.52 -0.38 -2.50
N PHE A 130 4.63 -0.35 -1.76
CA PHE A 130 4.86 0.68 -0.75
C PHE A 130 5.21 2.02 -1.39
N LEU A 131 6.08 2.01 -2.40
CA LEU A 131 6.49 3.23 -3.10
C LEU A 131 5.31 3.92 -3.79
N HIS A 132 4.40 3.16 -4.39
CA HIS A 132 3.13 3.66 -4.92
C HIS A 132 2.27 4.28 -3.82
N MET A 133 2.04 3.55 -2.72
CA MET A 133 1.26 4.07 -1.58
C MET A 133 1.85 5.39 -1.04
N VAL A 134 3.18 5.52 -0.96
CA VAL A 134 3.84 6.77 -0.53
C VAL A 134 3.58 7.90 -1.52
N ALA A 135 3.70 7.67 -2.82
CA ALA A 135 3.38 8.67 -3.84
C ALA A 135 1.91 9.12 -3.75
N GLU A 136 1.00 8.16 -3.62
CA GLU A 136 -0.43 8.39 -3.44
C GLU A 136 -0.72 9.22 -2.18
N LYS A 137 -0.10 8.86 -1.04
CA LYS A 137 -0.24 9.60 0.23
C LYS A 137 0.21 11.05 0.08
N ARG A 138 1.36 11.29 -0.57
CA ARG A 138 1.88 12.65 -0.78
C ARG A 138 0.88 13.52 -1.53
N PHE A 139 0.28 13.01 -2.62
CA PHE A 139 -0.77 13.74 -3.32
C PHE A 139 -2.01 14.00 -2.44
N LEU A 140 -2.46 13.00 -1.69
CA LEU A 140 -3.61 13.12 -0.78
C LEU A 140 -3.38 14.13 0.34
N ASP A 141 -2.14 14.32 0.79
CA ASP A 141 -1.80 15.28 1.85
C ASP A 141 -1.60 16.69 1.34
N LEU A 142 -1.21 16.85 0.08
CA LEU A 142 -1.03 18.15 -0.56
C LEU A 142 -2.36 18.72 -1.09
N ALA A 143 -3.26 17.86 -1.56
CA ALA A 143 -4.54 18.25 -2.16
C ALA A 143 -5.67 18.35 -1.14
N ASP A 144 -6.69 19.14 -1.46
CA ASP A 144 -7.93 19.22 -0.70
C ASP A 144 -8.79 17.94 -0.78
N ALA A 145 -9.96 17.97 -0.14
CA ALA A 145 -10.83 16.79 -0.06
C ALA A 145 -11.45 16.41 -1.42
N ASP A 146 -11.55 17.34 -2.37
CA ASP A 146 -12.13 17.07 -3.69
C ASP A 146 -11.30 16.04 -4.45
N PHE A 147 -9.97 16.21 -4.45
CA PHE A 147 -9.05 15.24 -5.05
C PHE A 147 -9.26 13.83 -4.51
N LYS A 148 -9.29 13.68 -3.19
CA LYS A 148 -9.52 12.38 -2.53
C LYS A 148 -10.86 11.77 -2.94
N ASN A 149 -11.92 12.57 -3.02
CA ASN A 149 -13.25 12.09 -3.40
C ASN A 149 -13.29 11.58 -4.84
N GLN A 150 -12.66 12.30 -5.79
CA GLN A 150 -12.57 11.87 -7.18
C GLN A 150 -11.85 10.52 -7.31
N ILE A 151 -10.75 10.30 -6.56
CA ILE A 151 -10.06 9.00 -6.55
C ILE A 151 -10.99 7.89 -6.05
N ILE A 152 -11.72 8.12 -4.95
CA ILE A 152 -12.67 7.15 -4.40
C ILE A 152 -13.78 6.84 -5.41
N GLU A 153 -14.31 7.85 -6.10
CA GLU A 153 -15.35 7.66 -7.13
C GLU A 153 -14.85 6.79 -8.29
N LYS A 154 -13.65 7.06 -8.82
CA LYS A 154 -13.02 6.23 -9.86
C LYS A 154 -12.84 4.79 -9.40
N LYS A 155 -12.39 4.58 -8.16
CA LYS A 155 -12.23 3.24 -7.60
C LYS A 155 -13.57 2.51 -7.40
N LYS A 156 -14.63 3.21 -6.99
CA LYS A 156 -15.98 2.65 -6.91
C LYS A 156 -16.53 2.23 -8.29
N GLN A 157 -16.04 2.84 -9.37
CA GLN A 157 -16.34 2.42 -10.75
C GLN A 157 -15.50 1.21 -11.21
N GLY A 158 -14.72 0.59 -10.33
CA GLY A 158 -13.91 -0.59 -10.62
C GLY A 158 -12.50 -0.28 -11.13
N MET A 159 -12.08 0.99 -11.13
CA MET A 159 -10.72 1.36 -11.50
C MET A 159 -9.72 0.95 -10.42
N LYS A 160 -8.54 0.47 -10.84
CA LYS A 160 -7.41 0.28 -9.92
C LYS A 160 -6.88 1.63 -9.43
N THR A 161 -6.14 1.62 -8.32
CA THR A 161 -5.68 2.84 -7.65
C THR A 161 -4.74 3.66 -8.54
N GLU A 162 -3.67 3.07 -9.05
CA GLU A 162 -2.64 3.77 -9.82
C GLU A 162 -3.22 4.41 -11.11
N PRO A 163 -4.05 3.69 -11.90
CA PRO A 163 -4.78 4.30 -13.01
C PRO A 163 -5.72 5.43 -12.59
N ALA A 164 -6.42 5.31 -11.46
CA ALA A 164 -7.31 6.36 -10.95
C ALA A 164 -6.53 7.64 -10.63
N PHE A 165 -5.37 7.53 -10.00
CA PHE A 165 -4.48 8.67 -9.77
C PHE A 165 -4.02 9.29 -11.08
N CYS A 166 -3.55 8.49 -12.03
CA CYS A 166 -3.08 9.04 -13.31
C CYS A 166 -4.21 9.73 -14.09
N GLU A 167 -5.41 9.17 -14.10
CA GLU A 167 -6.57 9.78 -14.77
C GLU A 167 -6.94 11.13 -14.13
N VAL A 168 -7.04 11.19 -12.80
CA VAL A 168 -7.38 12.42 -12.07
C VAL A 168 -6.27 13.48 -12.19
N LEU A 169 -5.00 13.07 -12.24
CA LEU A 169 -3.84 13.96 -12.41
C LEU A 169 -3.52 14.28 -13.88
N GLY A 170 -4.35 13.83 -14.83
CA GLY A 170 -4.17 14.07 -16.26
C GLY A 170 -2.88 13.44 -16.85
N GLN A 171 -2.32 12.43 -16.19
CA GLN A 171 -1.09 11.77 -16.60
C GLN A 171 -1.37 10.64 -17.60
N LYS A 172 -0.57 10.56 -18.67
CA LYS A 172 -0.70 9.57 -19.74
C LYS A 172 0.53 8.68 -19.80
N GLY A 173 0.32 7.37 -19.91
CA GLY A 173 1.38 6.37 -20.00
C GLY A 173 1.10 5.20 -19.06
N ASP A 174 2.15 4.51 -18.64
CA ASP A 174 2.04 3.43 -17.65
C ASP A 174 1.82 4.00 -16.24
N PRO A 175 0.64 3.79 -15.63
CA PRO A 175 0.32 4.37 -14.33
C PRO A 175 1.26 3.94 -13.20
N TYR A 176 1.76 2.71 -13.27
CA TYR A 176 2.67 2.20 -12.25
C TYR A 176 4.02 2.91 -12.32
N GLN A 177 4.58 3.10 -13.52
CA GLN A 177 5.85 3.80 -13.66
C GLN A 177 5.71 5.29 -13.33
N ILE A 178 4.63 5.93 -13.79
CA ILE A 178 4.36 7.35 -13.55
C ILE A 178 4.31 7.65 -12.05
N LEU A 179 3.56 6.87 -11.26
CA LEU A 179 3.49 7.11 -9.82
C LEU A 179 4.82 6.87 -9.10
N LEU A 180 5.65 5.93 -9.55
CA LEU A 180 7.00 5.75 -8.98
C LEU A 180 7.88 6.97 -9.25
N ASP A 181 7.83 7.51 -10.46
CA ASP A 181 8.63 8.67 -10.83
C ASP A 181 8.15 9.93 -10.10
N LEU A 182 6.84 10.15 -10.02
CA LEU A 182 6.25 11.23 -9.22
C LEU A 182 6.58 11.09 -7.73
N GLY A 183 6.57 9.87 -7.20
CA GLY A 183 6.98 9.59 -5.82
C GLY A 183 8.41 10.02 -5.49
N ARG A 184 9.27 10.23 -6.48
CA ARG A 184 10.66 10.72 -6.34
C ARG A 184 10.82 12.22 -6.59
N SER A 185 9.82 12.85 -7.20
CA SER A 185 9.79 14.29 -7.45
C SER A 185 9.60 15.09 -6.17
N SER A 186 9.92 16.40 -6.20
CA SER A 186 9.71 17.28 -5.06
C SER A 186 8.22 17.60 -4.86
N ASP A 187 7.85 18.04 -3.65
CA ASP A 187 6.47 18.46 -3.37
C ASP A 187 6.03 19.64 -4.24
N GLU A 188 6.95 20.52 -4.66
CA GLU A 188 6.67 21.61 -5.59
C GLU A 188 6.17 21.07 -6.93
N THR A 189 6.83 20.05 -7.48
CA THR A 189 6.38 19.38 -8.71
C THR A 189 4.99 18.76 -8.53
N LEU A 190 4.72 18.10 -7.40
CA LEU A 190 3.41 17.49 -7.14
C LEU A 190 2.31 18.56 -7.03
N LYS A 191 2.60 19.67 -6.35
CA LYS A 191 1.70 20.84 -6.22
C LYS A 191 1.40 21.49 -7.56
N GLU A 192 2.37 21.58 -8.46
CA GLU A 192 2.18 22.10 -9.82
C GLU A 192 1.24 21.21 -10.65
N ILE A 193 1.39 19.89 -10.54
CA ILE A 193 0.50 18.92 -11.21
C ILE A 193 -0.93 19.07 -10.66
N LEU A 194 -1.10 19.15 -9.34
CA LEU A 194 -2.42 19.34 -8.72
C LEU A 194 -3.09 20.63 -9.21
N LYS A 195 -2.38 21.76 -9.19
CA LYS A 195 -2.89 23.05 -9.68
C LYS A 195 -3.24 23.02 -11.16
N SER A 196 -2.40 22.40 -11.99
CA SER A 196 -2.63 22.27 -13.44
C SER A 196 -3.89 21.45 -13.75
N ASN A 197 -4.32 20.59 -12.83
CA ASN A 197 -5.57 19.82 -12.91
C ASN A 197 -6.69 20.42 -12.05
N HIS A 198 -6.60 21.72 -11.71
CA HIS A 198 -7.62 22.49 -11.00
C HIS A 198 -7.92 22.06 -9.56
N PHE A 199 -7.06 21.28 -8.92
CA PHE A 199 -7.19 20.96 -7.49
C PHE A 199 -6.64 22.09 -6.63
N LYS A 200 -7.29 22.33 -5.49
CA LYS A 200 -6.76 23.22 -4.47
C LYS A 200 -5.78 22.47 -3.59
N LEU A 201 -4.79 23.20 -3.09
CA LEU A 201 -3.87 22.70 -2.09
C LEU A 201 -4.45 22.95 -0.69
N LYS A 202 -4.07 22.10 0.26
CA LYS A 202 -4.31 22.30 1.69
C LYS A 202 -3.48 23.44 2.28
#